data_AF-A0A2P7QKY6-F1
#
_entry.id   AF-A0A2P7QKY6-F1
#
_cell.length_a   1.000
_cell.length_b   1.000
_cell.length_c   1.000
_cell.angle_alpha   90.00
_cell.angle_beta   90.00
_cell.angle_gamma   90.00
#
_symmetry.space_group_name_H-M   'P 1'
#
loop_
_entity.id
_entity.type
_entity.pdbx_description
1 polymer ?
#
loop_
_entity_poly.entity_id
_entity_poly.type
_entity_poly.pdbx_seq_one_letter_code
_entity_poly.pdbx_strand_id
1 'polypeptide(L)'
;MTLADQITQDAGRTVRRSPPPGGRLHLDRIPSPMGTLLLVHDGDGCVRALDFDDYGPRMRRLLERHYGPIETCDAPVPAPVRAALDAYFLRDFSLLDTIPVAASGSEFQHRVWTALLRIGPGETWSYGRLAATIGAPAASRAVGLANGANPIAVIVPCHRVIGANGTLTGYGGGLDRKRWLLQHEETNLFS
;
A
#
# COMPACT_ATOMS: atom_id res chain seq x y z
N MET A 1 -27.94 -16.24 -7.61
CA MET A 1 -26.53 -15.95 -7.93
C MET A 1 -25.72 -17.10 -7.39
N THR A 2 -25.07 -17.88 -8.25
CA THR A 2 -24.36 -19.10 -7.81
C THR A 2 -22.95 -18.78 -7.34
N LEU A 3 -22.36 -19.65 -6.51
CA LEU A 3 -20.98 -19.52 -6.00
C LEU A 3 -19.94 -19.42 -7.14
N ALA A 4 -20.29 -19.90 -8.34
CA ALA A 4 -19.47 -19.81 -9.55
C ALA A 4 -19.51 -18.43 -10.23
N ASP A 5 -20.57 -17.65 -10.01
CA ASP A 5 -20.71 -16.30 -10.58
C ASP A 5 -19.84 -15.26 -9.82
N GLN A 6 -19.40 -15.58 -8.60
CA GLN A 6 -18.46 -14.75 -7.82
C GLN A 6 -16.99 -14.97 -8.19
N ILE A 7 -16.68 -16.00 -8.98
CA ILE A 7 -15.30 -16.37 -9.35
C ILE A 7 -14.90 -15.72 -10.70
N THR A 8 -15.85 -15.21 -11.48
CA THR A 8 -15.60 -14.68 -12.84
C THR A 8 -15.49 -13.15 -12.88
N GLN A 9 -14.97 -12.54 -11.81
CA GLN A 9 -14.68 -11.09 -11.75
C GLN A 9 -13.30 -10.84 -11.09
N ASP A 10 -12.30 -11.64 -11.44
CA ASP A 10 -10.96 -11.59 -10.81
C ASP A 10 -9.86 -11.39 -11.86
N ALA A 11 -10.01 -10.38 -12.74
CA ALA A 11 -8.85 -9.67 -13.30
C ALA A 11 -8.30 -8.68 -12.25
N GLY A 12 -8.18 -9.15 -11.00
CA GLY A 12 -7.96 -8.33 -9.82
C GLY A 12 -6.65 -7.58 -9.90
N ARG A 13 -6.69 -6.28 -9.57
CA ARG A 13 -5.52 -5.42 -9.40
C ARG A 13 -4.49 -6.14 -8.53
N THR A 14 -3.24 -6.20 -8.99
CA THR A 14 -2.17 -6.92 -8.29
C THR A 14 -0.96 -6.02 -8.10
N VAL A 15 -0.21 -6.24 -7.00
CA VAL A 15 1.12 -5.64 -6.85
C VAL A 15 2.07 -6.45 -7.71
N ARG A 16 2.41 -5.90 -8.89
CA ARG A 16 3.27 -6.58 -9.85
C ARG A 16 4.60 -6.93 -9.19
N ARG A 17 5.08 -8.15 -9.44
CA ARG A 17 6.44 -8.52 -9.07
C ARG A 17 7.40 -7.75 -9.97
N SER A 18 8.48 -7.29 -9.40
CA SER A 18 9.56 -6.71 -10.18
C SER A 18 10.91 -7.07 -9.58
N PRO A 19 11.91 -7.40 -10.42
CA PRO A 19 13.28 -7.37 -9.97
C PRO A 19 13.68 -5.94 -9.56
N PRO A 20 14.85 -5.77 -8.90
CA PRO A 20 15.52 -4.47 -8.86
C PRO A 20 15.48 -3.81 -10.24
N PRO A 21 15.03 -2.54 -10.35
CA PRO A 21 15.11 -1.84 -11.62
C PRO A 21 16.57 -1.83 -12.09
N GLY A 22 16.81 -2.11 -13.37
CA GLY A 22 18.16 -2.02 -13.96
C GLY A 22 18.67 -0.58 -14.13
N GLY A 23 18.20 0.37 -13.31
CA GLY A 23 18.42 1.80 -13.44
C GLY A 23 18.04 2.57 -12.17
N ARG A 24 18.08 3.90 -12.25
CA ARG A 24 17.76 4.80 -11.13
C ARG A 24 16.28 4.79 -10.80
N LEU A 25 15.97 5.00 -9.53
CA LEU A 25 14.63 5.32 -9.09
C LEU A 25 14.45 6.84 -9.00
N HIS A 26 13.27 7.30 -9.37
CA HIS A 26 12.88 8.70 -9.32
C HIS A 26 12.15 8.98 -8.02
N LEU A 27 12.54 10.05 -7.33
CA LEU A 27 11.96 10.46 -6.05
C LEU A 27 11.36 11.86 -6.16
N ASP A 28 10.18 12.04 -5.57
CA ASP A 28 9.54 13.34 -5.41
C ASP A 28 8.89 13.47 -4.03
N ARG A 29 8.56 14.70 -3.66
CA ARG A 29 7.88 15.07 -2.42
C ARG A 29 6.52 15.69 -2.70
N ILE A 30 5.47 15.10 -2.13
CA ILE A 30 4.09 15.58 -2.31
C ILE A 30 3.56 16.07 -0.95
N PRO A 31 3.20 17.35 -0.80
CA PRO A 31 2.48 17.83 0.38
C PRO A 31 1.15 17.10 0.53
N SER A 32 0.79 16.71 1.76
CA SER A 32 -0.51 16.10 2.06
C SER A 32 -1.02 16.53 3.44
N PRO A 33 -2.32 16.32 3.75
CA PRO A 33 -2.87 16.55 5.09
C PRO A 33 -2.19 15.75 6.22
N MET A 34 -1.42 14.70 5.88
CA MET A 34 -0.66 13.89 6.85
C MET A 34 0.84 14.25 6.90
N GLY A 35 1.22 15.39 6.33
CA GLY A 35 2.61 15.78 6.11
C GLY A 35 3.12 15.39 4.72
N THR A 36 4.40 15.62 4.45
CA THR A 36 5.00 15.37 3.15
C THR A 36 5.13 13.87 2.89
N LEU A 37 4.62 13.42 1.73
CA LEU A 37 4.83 12.08 1.22
C LEU A 37 6.12 12.04 0.39
N LEU A 38 6.86 10.93 0.52
CA LEU A 38 7.95 10.55 -0.38
C LEU A 38 7.43 9.50 -1.36
N LEU A 39 7.32 9.86 -2.63
CA LEU A 39 6.94 8.93 -3.69
C LEU A 39 8.17 8.54 -4.49
N VAL A 40 8.32 7.23 -4.72
CA VAL A 40 9.37 6.68 -5.57
C VAL A 40 8.75 5.91 -6.73
N HIS A 41 9.18 6.20 -7.94
CA HIS A 41 8.75 5.51 -9.16
C HIS A 41 9.93 5.12 -10.06
N ASP A 42 9.69 4.23 -11.01
CA ASP A 42 10.67 3.90 -12.05
C ASP A 42 10.51 4.78 -13.30
N GLY A 43 11.31 4.52 -14.33
CA GLY A 43 11.28 5.22 -15.62
C GLY A 43 9.96 5.09 -16.39
N ASP A 44 9.16 4.06 -16.10
CA ASP A 44 7.84 3.84 -16.72
C ASP A 44 6.72 4.53 -15.93
N GLY A 45 7.06 5.24 -14.84
CA GLY A 45 6.10 5.88 -13.95
C GLY A 45 5.37 4.91 -13.02
N CYS A 46 5.85 3.67 -12.87
CA CYS A 46 5.28 2.70 -11.94
C CYS A 46 5.76 2.99 -10.52
N VAL A 47 4.82 3.10 -9.58
CA VAL A 47 5.13 3.39 -8.17
C VAL A 47 5.81 2.18 -7.52
N ARG A 48 6.98 2.45 -6.95
CA ARG A 48 7.87 1.48 -6.28
C ARG A 48 7.83 1.63 -4.78
N ALA A 49 7.65 2.85 -4.29
CA ALA A 49 7.42 3.11 -2.89
C ALA A 49 6.61 4.39 -2.67
N LEU A 50 5.89 4.43 -1.55
CA LEU A 50 5.21 5.60 -1.03
C LEU A 50 5.29 5.53 0.50
N ASP A 51 5.89 6.54 1.11
CA ASP A 51 6.06 6.65 2.56
C ASP A 51 6.01 8.12 2.98
N PHE A 52 6.27 8.42 4.25
CA PHE A 52 6.27 9.77 4.78
C PHE A 52 7.70 10.31 4.93
N ASP A 53 7.93 11.59 4.66
CA ASP A 53 9.27 12.21 4.64
C ASP A 53 9.96 12.15 6.01
N ASP A 54 9.20 12.33 7.09
CA ASP A 54 9.62 12.13 8.48
C ASP A 54 9.92 10.66 8.83
N TYR A 55 9.58 9.72 7.94
CA TYR A 55 9.94 8.30 7.99
C TYR A 55 10.97 7.91 6.91
N GLY A 56 11.68 8.88 6.32
CA GLY A 56 12.69 8.65 5.26
C GLY A 56 13.71 7.53 5.54
N PRO A 57 14.24 7.33 6.76
CA PRO A 57 15.11 6.19 7.07
C PRO A 57 14.43 4.83 6.88
N ARG A 58 13.14 4.70 7.20
CA ARG A 58 12.35 3.47 6.96
C ARG A 58 12.20 3.24 5.47
N MET A 59 11.85 4.27 4.71
CA MET A 59 11.73 4.21 3.25
C MET A 59 13.01 3.66 2.61
N ARG A 60 14.16 4.27 2.94
CA ARG A 60 15.47 3.83 2.42
C ARG A 60 15.76 2.37 2.76
N ARG A 61 15.49 1.95 4.00
CA ARG A 61 15.67 0.55 4.42
C ARG A 61 14.76 -0.42 3.66
N LEU A 62 13.53 -0.02 3.34
CA LEU A 62 12.62 -0.85 2.55
C LEU A 62 13.06 -0.92 1.09
N LEU A 63 13.45 0.21 0.49
CA LEU A 63 14.01 0.23 -0.86
C LEU A 63 15.25 -0.66 -0.95
N GLU A 64 16.18 -0.54 -0.01
CA GLU A 64 17.39 -1.37 0.04
C GLU A 64 17.06 -2.85 0.23
N ARG A 65 16.10 -3.18 1.09
CA ARG A 65 15.65 -4.58 1.27
C ARG A 65 15.06 -5.17 0.00
N HIS A 66 14.28 -4.38 -0.73
CA HIS A 66 13.50 -4.86 -1.87
C HIS A 66 14.33 -4.85 -3.16
N TYR A 67 15.19 -3.86 -3.33
CA TYR A 67 15.92 -3.61 -4.59
C TYR A 67 17.44 -3.66 -4.45
N GLY A 68 17.99 -3.83 -3.25
CA GLY A 68 19.42 -3.71 -3.00
C GLY A 68 19.90 -2.25 -3.02
N PRO A 69 21.23 -2.02 -3.11
CA PRO A 69 21.78 -0.68 -3.28
C PRO A 69 21.23 -0.04 -4.55
N ILE A 70 20.46 1.03 -4.40
CA ILE A 70 19.85 1.74 -5.53
C ILE A 70 20.07 3.24 -5.40
N GLU A 71 20.44 3.87 -6.52
CA GLU A 71 20.49 5.33 -6.61
C GLU A 71 19.08 5.88 -6.82
N THR A 72 18.75 6.90 -6.05
CA THR A 72 17.57 7.75 -6.28
C THR A 72 18.01 9.09 -6.85
N CYS A 73 17.28 9.61 -7.83
CA CYS A 73 17.42 10.99 -8.28
C CYS A 73 16.08 11.73 -8.21
N ASP A 74 16.14 13.05 -8.00
CA ASP A 74 14.93 13.88 -7.96
C ASP A 74 14.30 13.94 -9.35
N ALA A 75 13.00 13.66 -9.44
CA ALA A 75 12.20 13.81 -10.64
C ALA A 75 10.71 13.92 -10.26
N PRO A 76 9.90 14.68 -11.02
CA PRO A 76 8.51 14.90 -10.66
C PRO A 76 7.67 13.63 -10.76
N VAL A 77 6.72 13.46 -9.84
CA VAL A 77 5.73 12.39 -9.89
C VAL A 77 4.96 12.43 -11.23
N PRO A 78 4.71 11.28 -11.89
CA PRO A 78 3.91 11.23 -13.10
C PRO A 78 2.54 11.87 -12.89
N ALA A 79 2.12 12.74 -13.81
CA ALA A 79 0.88 13.51 -13.70
C ALA A 79 -0.37 12.66 -13.34
N PRO A 80 -0.59 11.46 -13.93
CA PRO A 80 -1.72 10.61 -13.55
C PRO A 80 -1.66 10.12 -12.09
N VAL A 81 -0.46 9.79 -11.59
CA VAL A 81 -0.25 9.36 -10.20
C VAL A 81 -0.51 10.51 -9.24
N ARG A 82 -0.01 11.70 -9.58
CA ARG A 82 -0.26 12.92 -8.79
C ARG A 82 -1.75 13.25 -8.72
N ALA A 83 -2.44 13.25 -9.86
CA ALA A 83 -3.88 13.52 -9.93
C ALA A 83 -4.70 12.52 -9.10
N ALA A 84 -4.34 11.24 -9.15
CA ALA A 84 -5.01 10.20 -8.36
C ALA A 84 -4.80 10.37 -6.84
N LEU A 85 -3.61 10.79 -6.41
CA LEU A 85 -3.34 11.09 -5.00
C LEU A 85 -4.04 12.37 -4.54
N ASP A 86 -4.07 13.42 -5.37
CA ASP A 86 -4.80 14.65 -5.07
C ASP A 86 -6.30 14.37 -4.92
N ALA A 87 -6.88 13.59 -5.84
CA ALA A 87 -8.26 13.11 -5.77
C ALA A 87 -8.53 12.32 -4.48
N TYR A 88 -7.62 11.40 -4.11
CA TYR A 88 -7.73 10.64 -2.87
C TYR A 88 -7.86 11.55 -1.65
N PHE A 89 -7.03 12.60 -1.54
CA PHE A 89 -7.10 13.55 -0.43
C PHE A 89 -8.33 14.46 -0.47
N LEU A 90 -8.97 14.60 -1.62
CA LEU A 90 -10.29 15.25 -1.79
C LEU A 90 -11.46 14.27 -1.61
N ARG A 91 -11.20 13.05 -1.13
CA ARG A 91 -12.18 11.97 -0.90
C ARG A 91 -12.79 11.38 -2.17
N ASP A 92 -12.15 11.60 -3.31
CA ASP A 92 -12.43 10.85 -4.53
C ASP A 92 -11.44 9.68 -4.64
N PHE A 93 -11.93 8.48 -4.35
CA PHE A 93 -11.13 7.27 -4.34
C PHE A 93 -11.11 6.53 -5.69
N SER A 94 -11.84 7.02 -6.70
CA SER A 94 -12.06 6.33 -7.97
C SER A 94 -10.79 6.10 -8.79
N LEU A 95 -9.81 6.99 -8.63
CA LEU A 95 -8.56 6.95 -9.40
C LEU A 95 -7.44 6.15 -8.72
N LEU A 96 -7.58 5.80 -7.44
CA LEU A 96 -6.50 5.17 -6.68
C LEU A 96 -6.09 3.80 -7.27
N ASP A 97 -7.05 3.09 -7.85
CA ASP A 97 -6.84 1.79 -8.50
C ASP A 97 -6.17 1.87 -9.87
N THR A 98 -6.14 3.07 -10.47
CA THR A 98 -5.45 3.31 -11.75
C THR A 98 -3.94 3.44 -11.59
N ILE A 99 -3.45 3.66 -10.35
CA ILE A 99 -2.03 3.86 -10.09
C ILE A 99 -1.28 2.52 -10.27
N PRO A 100 -0.33 2.43 -11.23
CA PRO A 100 0.49 1.24 -11.40
C PRO A 100 1.45 1.09 -10.22
N VAL A 101 1.43 -0.09 -9.60
CA VAL A 101 2.28 -0.44 -8.46
C VAL A 101 3.09 -1.70 -8.73
N ALA A 102 4.33 -1.71 -8.28
CA ALA A 102 5.17 -2.89 -8.40
C ALA A 102 6.28 -2.91 -7.33
N ALA A 103 6.42 -4.04 -6.65
CA ALA A 103 7.36 -4.24 -5.56
C ALA A 103 8.19 -5.52 -5.78
N SER A 104 9.37 -5.55 -5.17
CA SER A 104 10.10 -6.80 -4.95
C SER A 104 9.73 -7.33 -3.57
N GLY A 105 9.72 -8.66 -3.39
CA GLY A 105 9.32 -9.29 -2.15
C GLY A 105 9.15 -10.81 -2.30
N SER A 106 8.96 -11.49 -1.17
CA SER A 106 8.67 -12.92 -1.19
C SER A 106 7.29 -13.20 -1.80
N GLU A 107 7.07 -14.42 -2.26
CA GLU A 107 5.75 -14.84 -2.76
C GLU A 107 4.64 -14.61 -1.71
N PHE A 108 4.94 -14.87 -0.44
CA PHE A 108 4.00 -14.62 0.66
C PHE A 108 3.68 -13.13 0.81
N GLN A 109 4.68 -12.26 0.72
CA GLN A 109 4.47 -10.80 0.73
C GLN A 109 3.59 -10.36 -0.43
N HIS A 110 3.85 -10.82 -1.65
CA HIS A 110 3.02 -10.49 -2.81
C HIS A 110 1.57 -10.95 -2.64
N ARG A 111 1.34 -12.17 -2.13
CA ARG A 111 -0.02 -12.65 -1.83
C ARG A 111 -0.75 -11.74 -0.84
N VAL A 112 -0.05 -11.31 0.21
CA VAL A 112 -0.59 -10.36 1.20
C VAL A 112 -0.88 -9.00 0.54
N TRP A 113 0.08 -8.41 -0.15
CA TRP A 113 -0.08 -7.08 -0.76
C TRP A 113 -1.15 -7.03 -1.84
N THR A 114 -1.25 -8.07 -2.67
CA THR A 114 -2.34 -8.20 -3.65
C THR A 114 -3.70 -8.36 -2.96
N ALA A 115 -3.78 -9.12 -1.85
CA ALA A 115 -5.02 -9.22 -1.09
C ALA A 115 -5.42 -7.90 -0.40
N LEU A 116 -4.47 -7.06 0.00
CA LEU A 116 -4.77 -5.72 0.53
C LEU A 116 -5.52 -4.85 -0.48
N LEU A 117 -5.20 -4.96 -1.78
CA LEU A 117 -5.88 -4.19 -2.84
C LEU A 117 -7.37 -4.54 -2.99
N ARG A 118 -7.84 -5.64 -2.40
CA ARG A 118 -9.25 -6.03 -2.39
C ARG A 118 -10.07 -5.32 -1.30
N ILE A 119 -9.41 -4.67 -0.34
CA ILE A 119 -10.07 -3.98 0.77
C ILE A 119 -10.41 -2.57 0.30
N GLY A 120 -11.68 -2.26 0.05
CA GLY A 120 -12.10 -0.95 -0.44
C GLY A 120 -11.98 0.17 0.60
N PRO A 121 -12.02 1.46 0.19
CA PRO A 121 -12.13 2.58 1.12
C PRO A 121 -13.33 2.40 2.06
N GLY A 122 -13.16 2.72 3.35
CA GLY A 122 -14.18 2.58 4.38
C GLY A 122 -14.36 1.15 4.91
N GLU A 123 -13.75 0.14 4.28
CA GLU A 123 -13.71 -1.23 4.79
C GLU A 123 -12.44 -1.49 5.60
N THR A 124 -12.56 -2.33 6.63
CA THR A 124 -11.41 -2.88 7.35
C THR A 124 -11.48 -4.39 7.45
N TRP A 125 -10.32 -5.05 7.39
CA TRP A 125 -10.17 -6.48 7.61
C TRP A 125 -9.35 -6.74 8.86
N SER A 126 -9.60 -7.86 9.54
CA SER A 126 -8.69 -8.34 10.57
C SER A 126 -7.48 -9.05 9.94
N TYR A 127 -6.36 -9.09 10.65
CA TYR A 127 -5.20 -9.91 10.24
C TYR A 127 -5.58 -11.39 9.99
N GLY A 128 -6.52 -11.93 10.78
CA GLY A 128 -7.04 -13.28 10.61
C GLY A 128 -7.88 -13.46 9.35
N ARG A 129 -8.76 -12.48 9.03
CA ARG A 129 -9.52 -12.47 7.77
C ARG A 129 -8.56 -12.45 6.59
N LEU A 130 -7.58 -11.54 6.60
CA LEU A 130 -6.58 -11.46 5.53
C LEU A 130 -5.77 -12.76 5.38
N ALA A 131 -5.37 -13.39 6.50
CA ALA A 131 -4.68 -14.68 6.50
C ALA A 131 -5.55 -15.81 5.90
N ALA A 132 -6.84 -15.86 6.22
CA ALA A 132 -7.78 -16.80 5.63
C ALA A 132 -7.97 -16.55 4.12
N THR A 133 -8.12 -15.28 3.70
CA THR A 133 -8.31 -14.90 2.29
C THR A 133 -7.14 -15.33 1.41
N ILE A 134 -5.90 -15.25 1.91
CA ILE A 134 -4.75 -15.73 1.15
C ILE A 134 -4.60 -17.25 1.21
N GLY A 135 -5.42 -18.00 1.94
CA GLY A 135 -5.27 -19.46 2.09
C GLY A 135 -4.22 -19.88 3.13
N ALA A 136 -3.93 -19.03 4.11
CA ALA A 136 -2.99 -19.31 5.20
C ALA A 136 -3.59 -18.92 6.58
N PRO A 137 -4.73 -19.49 7.00
CA PRO A 137 -5.51 -19.03 8.16
C PRO A 137 -4.73 -18.97 9.48
N ALA A 138 -3.76 -19.87 9.68
CA ALA A 138 -2.90 -19.89 10.87
C ALA A 138 -1.78 -18.83 10.86
N ALA A 139 -1.62 -18.06 9.78
CA ALA A 139 -0.47 -17.19 9.54
C ALA A 139 -0.68 -15.71 9.91
N SER A 140 -1.62 -15.39 10.80
CA SER A 140 -1.97 -13.99 11.16
C SER A 140 -0.76 -13.13 11.54
N ARG A 141 0.19 -13.69 12.30
CA ARG A 141 1.43 -12.98 12.68
C ARG A 141 2.34 -12.72 11.48
N ALA A 142 2.49 -13.69 10.59
CA ALA A 142 3.28 -13.55 9.37
C ALA A 142 2.64 -12.53 8.41
N VAL A 143 1.31 -12.53 8.30
CA VAL A 143 0.55 -11.51 7.58
C VAL A 143 0.80 -10.12 8.16
N GLY A 144 0.82 -9.97 9.49
CA GLY A 144 1.16 -8.70 10.14
C GLY A 144 2.55 -8.18 9.75
N LEU A 145 3.56 -9.06 9.71
CA LEU A 145 4.91 -8.72 9.27
C LEU A 145 4.96 -8.34 7.78
N ALA A 146 4.27 -9.10 6.93
CA ALA A 146 4.18 -8.81 5.50
C ALA A 146 3.44 -7.48 5.22
N ASN A 147 2.36 -7.19 5.97
CA ASN A 147 1.63 -5.93 5.93
C ASN A 147 2.54 -4.73 6.30
N GLY A 148 3.33 -4.88 7.37
CA GLY A 148 4.29 -3.84 7.78
C GLY A 148 5.46 -3.63 6.80
N ALA A 149 5.78 -4.66 6.02
CA ALA A 149 6.82 -4.64 4.98
C ALA A 149 6.35 -4.03 3.65
N ASN A 150 5.09 -3.63 3.53
CA ASN A 150 4.57 -2.91 2.37
C ASN A 150 5.38 -1.62 2.13
N PRO A 151 6.03 -1.45 0.96
CA PRO A 151 6.75 -0.24 0.62
C PRO A 151 5.86 0.88 0.05
N ILE A 152 4.61 0.59 -0.29
CA ILE A 152 3.72 1.52 -1.00
C ILE A 152 2.52 1.84 -0.10
N ALA A 153 2.72 2.70 0.90
CA ALA A 153 1.63 3.16 1.77
C ALA A 153 0.51 3.84 0.98
N VAL A 154 -0.69 3.94 1.56
CA VAL A 154 -1.92 4.53 0.97
C VAL A 154 -2.45 3.75 -0.24
N ILE A 155 -1.68 3.63 -1.31
CA ILE A 155 -2.07 2.97 -2.57
C ILE A 155 -2.24 1.47 -2.38
N VAL A 156 -1.28 0.80 -1.70
CA VAL A 156 -1.47 -0.56 -1.17
C VAL A 156 -1.94 -0.39 0.28
N PRO A 157 -3.23 -0.63 0.58
CA PRO A 157 -3.88 -0.04 1.75
C PRO A 157 -3.64 -0.83 3.03
N CYS A 158 -2.39 -0.93 3.48
CA CYS A 158 -1.99 -1.64 4.69
C CYS A 158 -2.56 -1.02 5.99
N HIS A 159 -3.08 0.21 5.93
CA HIS A 159 -3.82 0.85 7.03
C HIS A 159 -5.20 0.25 7.27
N ARG A 160 -5.81 -0.39 6.25
CA ARG A 160 -7.14 -1.02 6.34
C ARG A 160 -7.16 -2.37 7.08
N VAL A 161 -6.00 -2.84 7.58
CA VAL A 161 -5.90 -4.07 8.37
C VAL A 161 -5.71 -3.76 9.85
N ILE A 162 -6.56 -4.33 10.71
CA ILE A 162 -6.61 -4.04 12.15
C ILE A 162 -6.68 -5.32 12.99
N GLY A 163 -6.58 -5.18 14.32
CA GLY A 163 -6.88 -6.28 15.25
C GLY A 163 -8.35 -6.70 15.17
N ALA A 164 -8.66 -7.96 15.45
CA ALA A 164 -10.05 -8.47 15.39
C ALA A 164 -11.00 -7.78 16.39
N ASN A 165 -10.46 -7.15 17.43
CA ASN A 165 -11.17 -6.35 18.42
C ASN A 165 -11.21 -4.85 18.08
N GLY A 166 -10.87 -4.46 16.83
CA GLY A 166 -10.82 -3.06 16.40
C GLY A 166 -9.54 -2.31 16.79
N THR A 167 -8.59 -2.94 17.50
CA THR A 167 -7.35 -2.26 17.91
C THR A 167 -6.48 -1.90 16.69
N LEU A 168 -6.05 -0.64 16.64
CA LEU A 168 -5.03 -0.19 15.70
C LEU A 168 -3.65 -0.63 16.21
N THR A 169 -3.01 -1.50 15.44
CA THR A 169 -1.62 -1.90 15.68
C THR A 169 -0.78 -1.60 14.44
N GLY A 170 0.52 -1.41 14.65
CA GLY A 170 1.57 -1.38 13.63
C GLY A 170 1.23 -0.66 12.32
N TYR A 171 1.81 0.52 12.10
CA TYR A 171 1.76 1.20 10.82
C TYR A 171 3.10 1.83 10.48
N GLY A 172 3.53 1.71 9.23
CA GLY A 172 4.82 2.19 8.76
C GLY A 172 5.07 3.66 9.06
N GLY A 173 4.03 4.50 8.89
CA GLY A 173 4.07 5.94 9.15
C GLY A 173 3.50 6.38 10.50
N GLY A 174 3.35 5.46 11.47
CA GLY A 174 2.82 5.76 12.81
C GLY A 174 1.30 5.60 12.95
N LEU A 175 0.83 5.35 14.19
CA LEU A 175 -0.59 5.06 14.45
C LEU A 175 -1.51 6.26 14.19
N ASP A 176 -1.02 7.49 14.34
CA ASP A 176 -1.82 8.70 14.11
C ASP A 176 -2.21 8.83 12.64
N ARG A 177 -1.28 8.53 11.71
CA ARG A 177 -1.59 8.49 10.27
C ARG A 177 -2.54 7.37 9.91
N LYS A 178 -2.36 6.19 10.50
CA LYS A 178 -3.31 5.08 10.30
C LYS A 178 -4.72 5.47 10.74
N ARG A 179 -4.85 6.12 11.90
CA ARG A 179 -6.13 6.62 12.39
C ARG A 179 -6.72 7.68 11.44
N TRP A 180 -5.89 8.65 11.03
CA TRP A 180 -6.30 9.69 10.09
C TRP A 180 -6.83 9.11 8.78
N LEU A 181 -6.10 8.16 8.16
CA LEU A 181 -6.51 7.51 6.91
C LEU A 181 -7.85 6.78 7.04
N LEU A 182 -8.03 6.04 8.15
CA LEU A 182 -9.29 5.32 8.39
C LEU A 182 -10.47 6.27 8.60
N GLN A 183 -10.25 7.42 9.26
CA GLN A 183 -11.26 8.47 9.43
C GLN A 183 -11.58 9.16 8.10
N HIS A 184 -10.55 9.50 7.31
CA HIS A 184 -10.68 10.11 5.99
C HIS A 184 -11.56 9.27 5.06
N GLU A 185 -11.37 7.95 5.11
CA GLU A 185 -12.11 6.94 4.34
C GLU A 185 -13.48 6.55 4.97
N GLU A 186 -13.95 7.23 6.02
CA GLU A 186 -15.25 6.98 6.68
C GLU A 186 -15.41 5.56 7.24
N THR A 187 -14.34 5.02 7.82
CA THR A 187 -14.45 3.71 8.48
C THR A 187 -15.33 3.83 9.74
N ASN A 188 -16.32 2.94 9.91
CA ASN A 188 -17.23 2.85 11.07
C ASN A 188 -16.55 2.49 12.42
N LEU A 189 -15.24 2.68 12.57
CA LEU A 189 -14.49 2.36 13.79
C LEU A 189 -14.53 3.46 14.85
N PHE A 190 -14.89 4.69 14.49
CA PHE A 190 -14.78 5.87 15.37
C PHE A 190 -16.12 6.58 15.62
N SER A 191 -17.22 5.92 15.26
CA SER A 191 -18.60 6.33 15.54
C SER A 191 -19.07 5.83 16.89
#